data_AF-A0A2D4XJY8-F1
#
_entry.id   AF-A0A2D4XJY8-F1
#
_cell.length_a   1.000
_cell.length_b   1.000
_cell.length_c   1.000
_cell.angle_alpha   90.00
_cell.angle_beta   90.00
_cell.angle_gamma   90.00
#
_symmetry.space_group_name_H-M   'P 1'
#
loop_
_entity.id
_entity.type
_entity.pdbx_description
1 polymer ?
#
loop_
_entity_poly.entity_id
_entity_poly.type
_entity_poly.pdbx_seq_one_letter_code
_entity_poly.pdbx_strand_id
1 'polypeptide(L)'
;MRVNNYRNPLEAVVAVIILILLIYFNVRWNWLIIAVIGIGVLSITFKDIAKGIDFLWFKIVWLLGKIIPNIVLTIVFYLLLTPLALLSRIFSKNNPLKLKNQYDSLFVRNNEQIDKSYFEKLW
;
A
#
# COMPACT_ATOMS: atom_id res chain seq x y z
N MET A 1 -7.01 -24.98 -6.22
CA MET A 1 -7.36 -23.55 -6.15
C MET A 1 -8.88 -23.46 -6.10
N ARG A 2 -9.47 -23.07 -4.96
CA ARG A 2 -10.93 -22.94 -4.84
C ARG A 2 -11.33 -21.67 -5.60
N VAL A 3 -12.03 -21.83 -6.73
CA VAL A 3 -12.59 -20.71 -7.48
C VAL A 3 -13.75 -20.18 -6.66
N ASN A 4 -13.56 -19.04 -5.99
CA ASN A 4 -14.61 -18.42 -5.20
C ASN A 4 -15.73 -17.97 -6.14
N ASN A 5 -16.89 -18.60 -6.02
CA ASN A 5 -18.10 -18.34 -6.85
C ASN A 5 -18.76 -16.97 -6.62
N TYR A 6 -18.13 -16.08 -5.84
CA TYR A 6 -18.65 -14.74 -5.50
C TYR A 6 -18.17 -13.63 -6.44
N ARG A 7 -17.32 -13.96 -7.44
CA ARG A 7 -16.78 -12.98 -8.38
C ARG A 7 -17.57 -13.00 -9.68
N ASN A 8 -18.12 -11.86 -10.05
CA ASN A 8 -18.80 -11.70 -11.33
C ASN A 8 -17.75 -11.46 -12.41
N PRO A 9 -17.55 -12.38 -13.37
CA PRO A 9 -16.55 -12.20 -14.43
C PRO A 9 -16.82 -10.97 -15.31
N LEU A 10 -18.07 -10.47 -15.29
CA LEU A 10 -18.46 -9.24 -15.98
C LEU A 10 -17.78 -7.99 -15.41
N GLU A 11 -17.45 -7.95 -14.12
CA GLU A 11 -16.78 -6.79 -13.50
C GLU A 11 -15.37 -6.59 -14.09
N ALA A 12 -14.62 -7.69 -14.27
CA ALA A 12 -13.30 -7.64 -14.89
C ALA A 12 -13.40 -7.23 -16.37
N VAL A 13 -14.41 -7.71 -17.10
CA VAL A 13 -14.66 -7.29 -18.48
C VAL A 13 -14.93 -5.79 -18.56
N VAL A 14 -15.78 -5.25 -17.68
CA VAL A 14 -16.04 -3.80 -17.61
C VAL A 14 -14.77 -3.02 -17.30
N ALA A 15 -13.93 -3.49 -16.35
CA ALA A 15 -12.65 -2.85 -16.06
C ALA A 15 -11.72 -2.82 -17.29
N VAL A 16 -11.64 -3.91 -18.05
CA VAL A 16 -10.87 -3.98 -19.30
C VAL A 16 -11.44 -3.04 -20.36
N ILE A 17 -12.76 -2.96 -20.50
CA ILE A 17 -13.42 -2.02 -21.43
C ILE A 17 -13.08 -0.57 -21.07
N ILE A 18 -13.16 -0.20 -19.79
CA ILE A 18 -12.79 1.14 -19.32
C ILE A 18 -11.32 1.43 -19.63
N LEU A 19 -10.42 0.47 -19.39
CA LEU A 19 -8.99 0.62 -19.69
C LEU A 19 -8.75 0.90 -21.19
N ILE A 20 -9.40 0.14 -22.08
CA ILE A 20 -9.28 0.34 -23.53
C ILE A 20 -9.87 1.69 -23.95
N LEU A 21 -10.95 2.14 -23.31
CA LEU A 21 -11.57 3.44 -23.58
C LEU A 21 -10.68 4.61 -23.17
N LEU A 22 -9.98 4.50 -22.03
CA LEU A 22 -8.98 5.49 -21.61
C LEU A 22 -7.83 5.59 -22.63
N ILE A 23 -7.36 4.45 -23.15
CA ILE A 23 -6.34 4.41 -24.20
C ILE A 23 -6.85 5.06 -25.49
N TYR A 24 -8.10 4.81 -25.86
CA TYR A 24 -8.73 5.43 -27.02
C TYR A 24 -8.72 6.97 -26.93
N PHE A 25 -8.93 7.55 -25.76
CA PHE A 25 -8.89 9.01 -25.60
C PHE A 25 -7.53 9.61 -25.97
N ASN A 26 -6.44 8.89 -25.73
CA ASN A 26 -5.09 9.34 -26.05
C ASN A 26 -4.70 9.08 -27.52
N VAL A 27 -5.07 7.92 -28.07
CA VAL A 27 -4.54 7.44 -29.38
C VAL A 27 -5.53 7.68 -30.53
N ARG A 28 -6.84 7.82 -30.25
CA ARG A 28 -7.94 8.08 -31.20
C ARG A 28 -8.02 7.11 -32.39
N TRP A 29 -7.61 5.85 -32.22
CA TRP A 29 -7.73 4.84 -33.27
C TRP A 29 -9.12 4.21 -33.30
N ASN A 30 -9.79 4.27 -34.44
CA ASN A 30 -11.15 3.76 -34.63
C ASN A 30 -11.30 2.26 -34.35
N TRP A 31 -10.23 1.47 -34.55
CA TRP A 31 -10.24 0.02 -34.30
C TRP A 31 -10.46 -0.33 -32.82
N LEU A 32 -10.08 0.54 -31.89
CA LEU A 32 -10.26 0.31 -30.45
C LEU A 32 -11.75 0.29 -30.07
N ILE A 33 -12.58 1.12 -30.71
CA ILE A 33 -14.03 1.16 -30.47
C ILE A 33 -14.67 -0.16 -30.91
N ILE A 34 -14.29 -0.66 -32.08
CA ILE A 34 -14.78 -1.94 -32.62
C ILE A 34 -14.38 -3.09 -31.68
N ALA A 35 -13.15 -3.07 -31.16
CA ALA A 35 -12.69 -4.07 -30.19
C ALA A 35 -13.51 -4.03 -28.88
N VAL A 36 -13.80 -2.84 -28.34
CA VAL A 36 -14.61 -2.67 -27.13
C VAL A 36 -16.02 -3.22 -27.32
N ILE A 37 -16.69 -2.86 -28.41
CA ILE A 37 -18.03 -3.34 -28.72
C ILE A 37 -18.02 -4.86 -28.89
N GLY A 38 -17.05 -5.40 -29.64
CA GLY A 38 -16.89 -6.83 -29.84
C GLY A 38 -16.70 -7.59 -28.53
N ILE A 39 -15.75 -7.15 -27.68
CA ILE A 39 -15.48 -7.77 -26.37
C ILE A 39 -16.70 -7.67 -25.46
N GLY A 40 -17.40 -6.52 -25.43
CA GLY A 40 -18.60 -6.33 -24.62
C GLY A 40 -19.72 -7.30 -25.00
N VAL A 41 -20.03 -7.41 -26.30
CA VAL A 41 -21.08 -8.31 -26.81
C VAL A 41 -20.67 -9.77 -26.58
N LEU A 42 -19.45 -10.16 -26.95
CA LEU A 42 -18.94 -11.53 -26.79
C LEU A 42 -18.97 -11.98 -25.33
N SER A 43 -18.66 -11.09 -24.39
CA SER A 43 -18.63 -11.42 -22.96
C SER A 43 -20.01 -11.65 -22.37
N ILE A 44 -21.04 -10.98 -22.90
CA ILE A 44 -22.44 -11.19 -22.48
C ILE A 44 -22.98 -12.50 -23.07
N THR A 45 -22.68 -12.78 -24.35
CA THR A 45 -23.13 -13.98 -25.03
C THR A 45 -22.43 -15.25 -24.53
N PHE A 46 -21.12 -15.18 -24.27
CA PHE A 46 -20.29 -16.33 -23.91
C PHE A 46 -19.66 -16.15 -22.54
N LYS A 47 -20.23 -16.83 -21.53
CA LYS A 47 -19.73 -16.80 -20.14
C LYS A 47 -18.29 -17.30 -20.00
N ASP A 48 -17.84 -18.22 -20.86
CA ASP A 48 -16.49 -18.77 -20.79
C ASP A 48 -15.42 -17.78 -21.25
N ILE A 49 -15.75 -16.91 -22.20
CA ILE A 49 -14.88 -15.79 -22.62
C ILE A 49 -14.69 -14.82 -21.45
N ALA A 50 -15.80 -14.43 -20.81
CA ALA A 50 -15.76 -13.54 -19.65
C ALA A 50 -14.90 -14.12 -18.52
N LYS A 51 -15.02 -15.42 -18.23
CA LYS A 51 -14.15 -16.11 -17.25
C LYS A 51 -12.68 -16.13 -17.64
N GLY A 52 -12.38 -16.32 -18.94
CA GLY A 52 -11.00 -16.29 -19.44
C GLY A 52 -10.36 -14.91 -19.27
N ILE A 53 -11.10 -13.84 -19.58
CA ILE A 53 -10.68 -12.45 -19.38
C ILE A 53 -10.50 -12.16 -17.89
N ASP A 54 -11.45 -12.54 -17.04
CA ASP A 54 -11.37 -12.39 -15.58
C ASP A 54 -10.13 -13.09 -15.01
N PHE A 55 -9.82 -14.30 -15.47
CA PHE A 55 -8.65 -15.03 -15.02
C PHE A 55 -7.33 -14.33 -15.39
N LEU A 56 -7.21 -13.84 -16.64
CA LEU A 56 -6.04 -13.08 -17.07
C LEU A 56 -5.91 -11.77 -16.29
N TRP A 57 -7.01 -11.03 -16.17
CA TRP A 57 -7.08 -9.78 -15.42
C TRP A 57 -6.66 -9.99 -13.97
N PHE A 58 -7.17 -11.05 -13.34
CA PHE A 58 -6.85 -11.35 -11.96
C PHE A 58 -5.37 -11.68 -11.75
N LYS A 59 -4.71 -12.38 -12.69
CA LYS A 59 -3.25 -12.61 -12.60
C LYS A 59 -2.48 -11.28 -12.58
N ILE A 60 -2.89 -10.32 -13.41
CA ILE A 60 -2.27 -9.00 -13.46
C ILE A 60 -2.51 -8.27 -12.13
N VAL A 61 -3.76 -8.20 -11.67
CA VAL A 61 -4.12 -7.55 -10.39
C VAL A 61 -3.40 -8.19 -9.21
N TRP A 62 -3.27 -9.52 -9.19
CA TRP A 62 -2.55 -10.22 -8.13
C TRP A 62 -1.06 -9.87 -8.11
N LEU A 63 -0.43 -9.78 -9.29
CA LEU A 63 0.95 -9.36 -9.40
C LEU A 63 1.14 -7.90 -8.93
N LEU A 64 0.25 -7.01 -9.38
CA LEU A 64 0.24 -5.61 -8.93
C LEU A 64 0.02 -5.51 -7.41
N GLY A 65 -0.90 -6.30 -6.86
CA GLY A 65 -1.20 -6.35 -5.43
C GLY A 65 0.00 -6.77 -4.57
N LYS A 66 1.00 -7.45 -5.13
CA LYS A 66 2.27 -7.75 -4.43
C LYS A 66 3.28 -6.62 -4.52
N ILE A 67 3.28 -5.89 -5.62
CA ILE A 67 4.29 -4.86 -5.92
C ILE A 67 3.88 -3.51 -5.31
N ILE A 68 2.60 -3.14 -5.43
CA ILE A 68 2.04 -1.86 -4.99
C ILE A 68 2.29 -1.59 -3.49
N PRO A 69 2.06 -2.54 -2.55
CA PRO A 69 2.27 -2.25 -1.13
C PRO A 69 3.70 -1.85 -0.79
N ASN A 70 4.69 -2.50 -1.41
CA ASN A 70 6.10 -2.17 -1.20
C ASN A 70 6.44 -0.78 -1.76
N ILE A 71 5.91 -0.44 -2.94
CA ILE A 71 6.09 0.88 -3.55
C ILE A 71 5.47 1.96 -2.67
N VAL A 72 4.21 1.78 -2.27
CA VAL A 72 3.48 2.73 -1.42
C VAL A 72 4.20 2.89 -0.08
N LEU A 73 4.62 1.80 0.56
CA LEU A 73 5.36 1.85 1.82
C LEU A 73 6.68 2.62 1.66
N THR A 74 7.41 2.38 0.57
CA THR A 74 8.67 3.08 0.27
C THR A 74 8.43 4.59 0.08
N ILE A 75 7.41 4.96 -0.71
CA ILE A 75 7.04 6.36 -0.93
C ILE A 75 6.65 7.03 0.39
N VAL A 76 5.78 6.40 1.18
CA VAL A 76 5.36 6.91 2.50
C VAL A 76 6.55 7.08 3.44
N PHE A 77 7.47 6.11 3.46
CA PHE A 77 8.67 6.18 4.28
C PHE A 77 9.58 7.35 3.89
N TYR A 78 9.84 7.52 2.61
CA TYR A 78 10.73 8.59 2.13
C TYR A 78 10.09 9.97 2.17
N LEU A 79 8.79 10.07 1.91
CA LEU A 79 8.11 11.37 1.79
C LEU A 79 7.55 11.87 3.13
N LEU A 80 7.18 10.98 4.06
CA LEU A 80 6.65 11.37 5.37
C LEU A 80 7.63 11.07 6.51
N LEU A 81 8.01 9.80 6.70
CA LEU A 81 8.80 9.40 7.87
C LEU A 81 10.22 9.98 7.85
N THR A 82 10.86 10.02 6.69
CA THR A 82 12.23 10.51 6.55
C THR A 82 12.36 12.01 6.87
N PRO A 83 11.57 12.91 6.28
CA PRO A 83 11.64 14.33 6.66
C PRO A 83 11.16 14.55 8.10
N LEU A 84 10.18 13.78 8.59
CA LEU A 84 9.74 13.87 9.98
C LEU A 84 10.85 13.46 10.96
N ALA A 85 11.61 12.41 10.66
CA ALA A 85 12.75 11.98 11.45
C ALA A 85 13.90 13.00 11.41
N LEU A 86 14.15 13.62 10.26
CA LEU A 86 15.13 14.70 10.13
C LEU A 86 14.71 15.94 10.94
N LEU A 87 13.44 16.35 10.85
CA LEU A 87 12.89 17.43 11.68
C LEU A 87 13.01 17.06 13.16
N SER A 88 12.59 15.87 13.56
CA SER A 88 12.75 15.39 14.93
C SER A 88 14.20 15.46 15.38
N ARG A 89 15.17 15.10 14.54
CA ARG A 89 16.59 15.20 14.87
C ARG A 89 17.07 16.64 15.06
N ILE A 90 16.54 17.60 14.31
CA ILE A 90 16.90 19.03 14.42
C ILE A 90 16.22 19.66 15.65
N PHE A 91 14.95 19.34 15.89
CA PHE A 91 14.16 19.92 16.99
C PHE A 91 14.34 19.20 18.34
N SER A 92 14.79 17.95 18.35
CA SER A 92 15.03 17.19 19.58
C SER A 92 16.38 17.59 20.18
N LYS A 93 16.32 18.61 21.05
CA LYS A 93 17.49 19.29 21.63
C LYS A 93 18.32 18.42 22.58
N ASN A 94 17.79 17.30 23.08
CA ASN A 94 18.48 16.40 24.00
C ASN A 94 18.32 14.98 23.49
N ASN A 95 19.43 14.30 23.16
CA ASN A 95 19.50 12.87 22.83
C ASN A 95 18.81 12.04 23.94
N PRO A 96 17.51 11.71 23.83
CA PRO A 96 16.81 11.08 24.95
C PRO A 96 17.29 9.63 25.14
N LEU A 97 17.76 9.03 24.05
CA LEU A 97 18.23 7.66 23.98
C LEU A 97 19.75 7.52 24.24
N LYS A 98 20.49 8.62 24.51
CA LYS A 98 21.95 8.62 24.73
C LYS A 98 22.73 7.67 23.80
N LEU A 99 22.38 7.65 22.51
CA LEU A 99 22.84 6.64 21.55
C LEU A 99 24.34 6.72 21.21
N LYS A 100 25.02 7.77 21.65
CA LYS A 100 26.46 7.95 21.46
C LYS A 100 27.17 7.60 22.76
N ASN A 101 28.19 6.73 22.68
CA ASN A 101 28.98 6.29 23.83
C ASN A 101 29.93 7.40 24.30
N GLN A 102 29.36 8.45 24.89
CA GLN A 102 30.07 9.64 25.38
C GLN A 102 30.19 9.67 26.90
N TYR A 103 29.72 8.62 27.58
CA TYR A 103 29.61 8.56 29.03
C TYR A 103 30.28 7.28 29.54
N ASP A 104 31.01 7.38 30.66
CA ASP A 104 31.66 6.22 31.30
C ASP A 104 30.66 5.20 31.86
N SER A 105 29.40 5.57 32.04
CA SER A 105 28.36 4.65 32.47
C SER A 105 26.99 5.00 31.88
N LEU A 106 26.17 3.97 31.66
CA LEU A 106 24.77 4.11 31.24
C LEU A 106 23.85 4.51 32.40
N PHE A 107 24.35 4.43 33.64
CA PHE A 107 23.59 4.77 34.83
C PHE A 107 23.41 6.29 34.95
N VAL A 108 22.15 6.70 35.11
CA VAL A 108 21.82 8.10 35.45
C VAL A 108 21.79 8.19 36.96
N ARG A 109 22.64 9.05 37.53
CA ARG A 109 22.62 9.29 38.98
C ARG A 109 21.35 10.06 39.31
N ASN A 110 20.39 9.39 39.93
CA ASN A 110 19.19 10.03 40.43
C ASN A 110 19.47 10.57 41.84
N ASN A 111 19.28 11.88 42.04
CA ASN A 111 19.49 12.56 43.33
C ASN A 111 18.16 12.79 44.07
N GLU A 112 17.09 12.09 43.69
CA GLU A 112 15.82 12.12 44.40
C GLU A 112 16.00 11.76 45.88
N GLN A 113 15.55 12.65 46.77
CA GLN A 113 15.51 12.39 48.21
C GLN A 113 14.40 11.38 48.46
N ILE A 114 14.78 10.16 48.86
CA ILE A 114 13.82 9.10 49.17
C ILE A 114 13.10 9.46 50.48
N ASP A 115 11.89 9.98 50.35
CA ASP A 115 10.99 10.26 51.48
C ASP A 115 10.06 9.06 51.75
N LYS A 116 9.50 8.98 52.96
CA LYS A 116 8.58 7.89 53.38
C LYS A 116 7.43 7.68 52.41
N SER A 117 6.89 8.76 51.83
CA SER A 117 5.79 8.69 50.86
C SER A 117 6.14 7.90 49.59
N TYR A 118 7.43 7.80 49.23
CA TYR A 118 7.90 7.01 48.09
C TYR A 118 7.59 5.51 48.26
N PHE A 119 7.66 5.00 49.49
CA PHE A 119 7.40 3.60 49.80
C PHE A 119 5.91 3.25 49.85
N GLU A 120 5.01 4.24 49.88
CA GLU A 120 3.57 4.03 49.95
C GLU A 120 2.96 3.66 48.58
N LYS A 121 3.69 3.91 47.48
CA LYS A 121 3.22 3.72 46.09
C LYS A 121 4.04 2.68 45.33
N LEU A 122 4.44 1.60 46.00
CA LEU A 122 5.23 0.51 45.42
C LEU A 122 4.41 -0.54 44.66
N TRP A 123 3.08 -0.39 44.61
CA TRP A 123 2.14 -1.24 43.88
C TRP A 123 1.17 -0.38 43.06
#